data_AF-A0A1I2U3D2-F1
#
_entry.id   AF-A0A1I2U3D2-F1
#
_cell.length_a   1.000
_cell.length_b   1.000
_cell.length_c   1.000
_cell.angle_alpha   90.00
_cell.angle_beta   90.00
_cell.angle_gamma   90.00
#
_symmetry.space_group_name_H-M   'P 1'
#
loop_
_entity.id
_entity.type
_entity.pdbx_description
1 polymer ?
#
loop_
_entity_poly.entity_id
_entity_poly.type
_entity_poly.pdbx_seq_one_letter_code
_entity_poly.pdbx_strand_id
1 'polypeptide(L)'
;MHHALGTNPFLQHAVRHGQMLLAESNRSVEVSRSLVSACDNIIMSINSGNLQGALSAAQNARNMSAQIAQATQQLNQTINERMEMAGYILNRIQFRLNDLSRALQSVRESNTGYANRGVYPNQGAYFTQGMPNQGFYQQTQQHMM
;
A
#
# COMPACT_ATOMS: atom_id res chain seq x y z
N MET A 1 15.45 24.04 18.33
CA MET A 1 14.92 22.71 18.68
C MET A 1 15.14 21.79 17.49
N HIS A 2 16.14 20.91 17.55
CA HIS A 2 16.40 19.94 16.50
C HIS A 2 15.34 18.84 16.60
N HIS A 3 14.29 18.91 15.79
CA HIS A 3 13.47 17.73 15.50
C HIS A 3 14.36 16.79 14.70
N ALA A 4 15.06 15.89 15.40
CA ALA A 4 15.57 14.68 14.76
C ALA A 4 14.35 14.03 14.09
N LEU A 5 14.34 14.03 12.76
CA LEU A 5 13.40 13.26 11.95
C LEU A 5 13.59 11.80 12.35
N GLY A 6 12.82 11.35 13.35
CA GLY A 6 12.85 9.97 13.81
C GLY A 6 12.57 9.07 12.61
N THR A 7 13.47 8.11 12.37
CA THR A 7 13.37 7.21 11.23
C THR A 7 11.98 6.56 11.24
N ASN A 8 11.29 6.58 10.10
CA ASN A 8 9.92 6.08 10.00
C ASN A 8 9.84 4.64 10.58
N PRO A 9 8.95 4.37 11.56
CA PRO A 9 8.92 3.08 12.26
C PRO A 9 8.61 1.91 11.33
N PHE A 10 7.87 2.13 10.23
CA PHE A 10 7.65 1.12 9.20
C PHE A 10 8.94 0.79 8.44
N LEU A 11 9.74 1.80 8.10
CA LEU A 11 11.03 1.60 7.44
C LEU A 11 12.03 0.91 8.38
N GLN A 12 12.06 1.29 9.66
CA GLN A 12 12.91 0.62 10.66
C GLN A 12 12.53 -0.85 10.82
N HIS A 13 11.22 -1.12 10.99
CA HIS A 13 10.71 -2.48 11.12
C HIS A 13 10.98 -3.29 9.85
N ALA A 14 10.78 -2.69 8.67
CA ALA A 14 11.11 -3.33 7.40
C ALA A 14 12.60 -3.72 7.34
N VAL A 15 13.51 -2.78 7.57
CA VAL A 15 14.95 -3.06 7.51
C VAL A 15 15.33 -4.18 8.49
N ARG A 16 14.83 -4.13 9.73
CA ARG A 16 15.10 -5.16 10.74
C ARG A 16 14.63 -6.56 10.28
N HIS A 17 13.39 -6.68 9.81
CA HIS A 17 12.86 -7.98 9.36
C HIS A 17 13.55 -8.46 8.07
N GLY A 18 13.97 -7.54 7.19
CA GLY A 18 14.79 -7.88 6.03
C GLY A 18 16.16 -8.45 6.42
N GLN A 19 16.82 -7.83 7.39
CA GLN A 19 18.09 -8.33 7.93
C GLN A 19 17.94 -9.68 8.61
N MET A 20 16.89 -9.87 9.41
CA MET A 20 16.60 -11.17 10.04
C MET A 20 16.36 -12.26 9.00
N LEU A 21 15.58 -11.97 7.95
CA LEU A 21 15.29 -12.93 6.88
C LEU A 21 16.57 -13.33 6.11
N LEU A 22 17.42 -12.37 5.78
CA LEU A 22 18.70 -12.64 5.11
C LEU A 22 19.65 -13.43 6.00
N ALA A 23 19.74 -13.06 7.29
CA ALA A 23 20.58 -13.76 8.24
C ALA A 23 20.15 -15.23 8.40
N GLU A 24 18.85 -15.47 8.57
CA GLU A 24 18.34 -16.82 8.79
C GLU A 24 18.40 -17.68 7.51
N SER A 25 18.22 -17.06 6.35
CA SER A 25 18.43 -17.73 5.07
C SER A 25 19.90 -18.17 4.88
N ASN A 26 20.85 -17.26 5.13
CA ASN A 26 22.29 -17.59 5.03
C ASN A 26 22.68 -18.67 6.03
N ARG A 27 22.19 -18.58 7.27
CA ARG A 27 22.40 -19.60 8.30
C ARG A 27 21.86 -20.95 7.86
N SER A 28 20.64 -21.01 7.31
CA SER A 28 20.03 -22.25 6.84
C SER A 28 20.86 -22.90 5.72
N VAL A 29 21.42 -22.10 4.80
CA VAL A 29 22.33 -22.59 3.76
C VAL A 29 23.61 -23.20 4.36
N GLU A 30 24.22 -22.53 5.33
CA GLU A 30 25.44 -23.02 6.00
C GLU A 30 25.19 -24.32 6.76
N VAL A 31 24.11 -24.38 7.54
CA VAL A 31 23.73 -25.59 8.29
C VAL A 31 23.37 -26.73 7.32
N SER A 32 22.72 -26.44 6.19
CA SER A 32 22.41 -27.44 5.17
C SER A 32 23.68 -28.05 4.55
N ARG A 33 24.70 -27.24 4.27
CA ARG A 33 26.01 -27.74 3.79
C ARG A 33 26.69 -28.61 4.84
N SER A 34 26.64 -28.19 6.11
CA SER A 34 27.18 -28.95 7.23
C SER A 34 26.45 -30.29 7.42
N LEU A 35 25.13 -30.31 7.20
CA LEU A 35 24.31 -31.52 7.25
C LEU A 35 24.71 -32.52 6.16
N VAL A 36 24.93 -32.05 4.92
CA VAL A 36 25.42 -32.91 3.83
C VAL A 36 26.76 -33.53 4.21
N SER A 37 27.71 -32.73 4.73
CA SER A 37 28.99 -33.26 5.20
C SER A 37 28.84 -34.26 6.36
N ALA A 38 27.91 -34.04 7.29
CA ALA A 38 27.61 -35.00 8.34
C ALA A 38 27.08 -36.32 7.77
N CYS A 39 26.23 -36.28 6.75
CA CYS A 39 25.76 -37.48 6.04
C CYS A 39 26.92 -38.22 5.35
N ASP A 40 27.85 -37.51 4.71
CA ASP A 40 29.04 -38.12 4.11
C ASP A 40 29.90 -38.83 5.16
N ASN A 41 30.08 -38.20 6.33
CA ASN A 41 30.81 -38.79 7.46
C ASN A 41 30.13 -40.04 8.03
N ILE A 42 28.79 -40.10 8.02
CA ILE A 42 28.04 -41.32 8.39
C ILE A 42 28.41 -42.44 7.42
N ILE A 43 28.34 -42.17 6.10
CA ILE A 43 28.64 -43.16 5.06
C ILE A 43 30.09 -43.67 5.20
N MET A 44 31.05 -42.77 5.36
CA MET A 44 32.46 -43.13 5.55
C MET A 44 32.68 -43.96 6.83
N SER A 45 32.02 -43.58 7.93
CA SER A 45 32.15 -44.30 9.20
C SER A 45 31.54 -45.71 9.12
N ILE A 46 30.40 -45.87 8.44
CA ILE A 46 29.79 -47.18 8.19
C ILE A 46 30.71 -48.03 7.32
N ASN A 47 31.23 -47.49 6.22
CA ASN A 47 32.09 -48.21 5.29
C ASN A 47 33.43 -48.66 5.91
N SER A 48 33.92 -47.94 6.93
CA SER A 48 35.13 -48.30 7.69
C SER A 48 34.84 -49.21 8.89
N GLY A 49 33.59 -49.63 9.11
CA GLY A 49 33.19 -50.43 10.28
C GLY A 49 33.16 -49.65 11.61
N ASN A 50 33.34 -48.33 11.56
CA ASN A 50 33.29 -47.45 12.74
C ASN A 50 31.85 -47.03 13.07
N LEU A 51 31.07 -47.95 13.65
CA LEU A 51 29.68 -47.69 14.02
C LEU A 51 29.51 -46.60 15.08
N GLN A 52 30.51 -46.43 15.97
CA GLN A 52 30.50 -45.35 16.98
C GLN A 52 30.62 -43.98 16.32
N GLY A 53 31.52 -43.84 15.34
CA GLY A 53 31.68 -42.63 14.54
C GLY A 53 30.42 -42.32 13.72
N ALA A 54 29.81 -43.35 13.12
CA ALA A 54 28.56 -43.21 12.37
C ALA A 54 27.42 -42.71 13.27
N LEU A 55 27.29 -43.26 14.48
CA LEU A 55 26.29 -42.83 15.45
C LEU A 55 26.48 -41.37 15.86
N SER A 56 27.72 -40.96 16.14
CA SER A 56 28.03 -39.57 16.50
C SER A 56 27.69 -38.60 15.36
N ALA A 57 28.08 -38.93 14.13
CA ALA A 57 27.75 -38.15 12.94
C ALA A 57 26.23 -38.07 12.70
N ALA A 58 25.49 -39.16 12.94
CA ALA A 58 24.03 -39.19 12.83
C ALA A 58 23.33 -38.32 13.87
N GLN A 59 23.83 -38.31 15.11
CA GLN A 59 23.32 -37.40 16.15
C GLN A 59 23.59 -35.93 15.79
N ASN A 60 24.77 -35.64 15.23
CA ASN A 60 25.10 -34.30 14.77
C ASN A 60 24.19 -33.86 13.60
N ALA A 61 23.99 -34.73 12.61
CA ALA A 61 23.06 -34.51 11.51
C ALA A 61 21.64 -34.22 12.01
N ARG A 62 21.15 -34.97 13.02
CA ARG A 62 19.85 -34.71 13.63
C ARG A 62 19.75 -33.31 14.25
N ASN A 63 20.80 -32.88 14.96
CA ASN A 63 20.83 -31.55 15.57
C ASN A 63 20.85 -30.43 14.51
N MET A 64 21.58 -30.63 13.41
CA MET A 64 21.57 -29.69 12.28
C MET A 64 20.20 -29.62 11.60
N SER A 65 19.54 -30.76 11.38
CA SER A 65 18.17 -30.80 10.85
C SER A 65 17.17 -30.06 11.75
N ALA A 66 17.30 -30.18 13.07
CA ALA A 66 16.48 -29.43 14.01
C ALA A 66 16.71 -27.91 13.90
N GLN A 67 17.97 -27.48 13.72
CA GLN A 67 18.30 -26.07 13.49
C GLN A 67 17.70 -25.54 12.17
N ILE A 68 17.74 -26.32 11.08
CA ILE A 68 17.10 -25.95 9.81
C ILE A 68 15.58 -25.81 9.98
N ALA A 69 14.95 -26.73 10.71
CA ALA A 69 13.51 -26.65 10.98
C ALA A 69 13.15 -25.38 11.76
N GLN A 70 13.92 -25.04 12.81
CA GLN A 70 13.73 -23.82 13.58
C GLN A 70 13.95 -22.56 12.71
N ALA A 71 15.01 -22.54 11.90
CA ALA A 71 15.29 -21.46 10.95
C ALA A 71 14.13 -21.22 9.99
N THR A 72 13.58 -22.30 9.45
CA THR A 72 12.45 -22.27 8.52
C THR A 72 11.19 -21.72 9.19
N GLN A 73 10.93 -22.07 10.44
CA GLN A 73 9.81 -21.51 11.20
C GLN A 73 9.95 -19.99 11.40
N GLN A 74 11.15 -19.52 11.76
CA GLN A 74 11.42 -18.09 11.92
C GLN A 74 11.29 -17.31 10.61
N LEU A 75 11.75 -17.90 9.50
CA LEU A 75 11.56 -17.35 8.15
C LEU A 75 10.07 -17.20 7.83
N ASN A 76 9.27 -18.24 8.04
CA ASN A 76 7.83 -18.19 7.80
C ASN A 76 7.13 -17.14 8.64
N GLN A 77 7.47 -17.03 9.93
CA GLN A 77 6.93 -15.99 10.80
C GLN A 77 7.27 -14.59 10.26
N THR A 78 8.54 -14.36 9.93
CA THR A 78 9.01 -13.07 9.42
C THR A 78 8.31 -12.70 8.11
N ILE A 79 8.10 -13.66 7.20
CA ILE A 79 7.40 -13.44 5.92
C ILE A 79 5.93 -13.07 6.18
N ASN A 80 5.24 -13.78 7.07
CA ASN A 80 3.84 -13.50 7.39
C ASN A 80 3.66 -12.09 7.95
N GLU A 81 4.48 -11.68 8.92
CA GLU A 81 4.45 -10.32 9.47
C GLU A 81 4.70 -9.25 8.40
N ARG A 82 5.57 -9.54 7.42
CA ARG A 82 5.81 -8.62 6.28
C ARG A 82 4.62 -8.53 5.33
N MET A 83 3.92 -9.63 5.07
CA MET A 83 2.70 -9.63 4.26
C MET A 83 1.59 -8.83 4.95
N GLU A 84 1.42 -8.98 6.26
CA GLU A 84 0.45 -8.20 7.05
C GLU A 84 0.75 -6.71 7.01
N MET A 85 2.01 -6.32 7.23
CA MET A 85 2.46 -4.92 7.14
C MET A 85 2.25 -4.34 5.74
N ALA A 86 2.55 -5.10 4.68
CA ALA A 86 2.30 -4.69 3.31
C ALA A 86 0.79 -4.49 3.07
N GLY A 87 -0.04 -5.42 3.54
CA GLY A 87 -1.50 -5.32 3.47
C GLY A 87 -2.04 -4.07 4.16
N TYR A 88 -1.55 -3.77 5.36
CA TYR A 88 -1.90 -2.55 6.10
C TYR A 88 -1.56 -1.28 5.30
N ILE A 89 -0.35 -1.20 4.74
CA ILE A 89 0.09 -0.03 3.96
C ILE A 89 -0.75 0.12 2.69
N LEU A 90 -1.00 -0.96 1.96
CA LEU A 90 -1.80 -0.95 0.73
C LEU A 90 -3.25 -0.50 1.01
N ASN A 91 -3.85 -0.98 2.10
CA ASN A 91 -5.18 -0.53 2.51
C ASN A 91 -5.20 0.98 2.81
N ARG A 92 -4.18 1.48 3.51
CA ARG A 92 -4.07 2.91 3.82
C ARG A 92 -3.86 3.76 2.56
N ILE A 93 -3.08 3.29 1.60
CA ILE A 93 -2.93 3.94 0.29
C ILE A 93 -4.29 3.99 -0.42
N GLN A 94 -5.04 2.89 -0.46
CA GLN A 94 -6.36 2.83 -1.06
C GLN A 94 -7.33 3.83 -0.43
N PHE A 95 -7.34 3.93 0.91
CA PHE A 95 -8.14 4.92 1.63
C PHE A 95 -7.79 6.35 1.21
N ARG A 96 -6.48 6.67 1.15
CA ARG A 96 -6.02 8.00 0.71
C ARG A 96 -6.38 8.31 -0.75
N LEU A 97 -6.31 7.33 -1.64
CA LEU A 97 -6.74 7.49 -3.04
C LEU A 97 -8.24 7.77 -3.14
N ASN A 98 -9.07 7.11 -2.33
CA ASN A 98 -10.51 7.38 -2.26
C ASN A 98 -10.80 8.79 -1.73
N ASP A 99 -10.10 9.23 -0.68
CA ASP A 99 -10.21 10.60 -0.16
C ASP A 99 -9.82 11.64 -1.21
N LEU A 100 -8.71 11.42 -1.91
CA LEU A 100 -8.25 12.31 -2.99
C LEU A 100 -9.26 12.36 -4.14
N SER A 101 -9.81 11.21 -4.54
CA SER A 101 -10.84 11.15 -5.58
C SER A 101 -12.09 11.96 -5.19
N ARG A 102 -12.56 11.83 -3.95
CA ARG A 102 -13.67 12.63 -3.42
C ARG A 102 -13.36 14.11 -3.34
N ALA A 103 -12.16 14.47 -2.90
CA ALA A 103 -11.71 15.87 -2.86
C ALA A 103 -11.67 16.48 -4.26
N LEU A 104 -11.18 15.76 -5.26
CA LEU A 104 -11.15 16.20 -6.66
C LEU A 104 -12.57 16.37 -7.24
N GLN A 105 -13.51 15.48 -6.92
CA GLN A 105 -14.92 15.62 -7.30
C GLN A 105 -15.55 16.87 -6.66
N SER A 106 -15.33 17.07 -5.37
CA SER A 106 -15.80 18.26 -4.64
C SER A 106 -15.25 19.56 -5.21
N VAL A 107 -13.95 19.61 -5.58
CA VAL A 107 -13.34 20.78 -6.22
C VAL A 107 -13.98 21.05 -7.58
N ARG A 108 -14.23 20.00 -8.38
CA ARG A 108 -14.91 20.13 -9.68
C ARG A 108 -16.32 20.71 -9.55
N GLU A 109 -17.11 20.19 -8.61
CA GLU A 109 -18.47 20.67 -8.32
C GLU A 109 -18.47 22.12 -7.81
N SER A 110 -17.52 22.45 -6.93
CA SER A 110 -17.34 23.82 -6.42
C SER A 110 -16.98 24.80 -7.54
N ASN A 111 -16.11 24.41 -8.47
CA ASN A 111 -15.75 25.25 -9.62
C ASN A 111 -16.93 25.49 -10.58
N THR A 112 -17.82 24.50 -10.75
CA THR A 112 -19.07 24.69 -11.52
C THR A 112 -20.11 25.54 -10.79
N GLY A 113 -20.09 25.59 -9.44
CA GLY A 113 -20.98 26.41 -8.63
C GLY A 113 -20.62 27.90 -8.61
N TYR A 114 -19.34 28.25 -8.66
CA TYR A 114 -18.89 29.65 -8.71
C TYR A 114 -18.99 30.27 -10.11
N ALA A 115 -18.91 29.49 -11.19
CA ALA A 115 -19.17 29.98 -12.55
C ALA A 115 -20.64 30.37 -12.80
N ASN A 116 -21.56 29.99 -11.89
CA ASN A 116 -23.00 30.27 -11.99
C ASN A 116 -23.51 31.23 -10.88
N ARG A 117 -22.61 31.99 -10.26
CA ARG A 117 -22.98 33.09 -9.35
C ARG A 117 -22.14 34.35 -9.61
N GLY A 118 -22.62 35.15 -10.57
CA GLY A 118 -22.61 36.60 -10.42
C GLY A 118 -21.95 37.38 -11.55
N VAL A 119 -22.78 37.88 -12.49
CA VAL A 119 -22.71 39.29 -12.93
C VAL A 119 -24.14 39.77 -13.22
N TYR A 120 -24.75 40.48 -12.27
CA TYR A 120 -25.73 41.52 -12.58
C TYR A 120 -25.12 42.85 -12.12
N PRO A 121 -25.10 43.87 -12.98
CA PRO A 121 -25.46 45.20 -12.50
C PRO A 121 -26.41 45.93 -13.47
N ASN A 122 -27.61 46.21 -12.94
CA ASN A 122 -28.22 47.54 -12.88
C ASN A 122 -27.80 48.57 -13.95
N GLN A 123 -28.66 48.85 -14.93
CA GLN A 123 -28.69 50.12 -15.66
C GLN A 123 -29.92 50.92 -15.24
N GLY A 124 -29.75 51.76 -14.21
CA GLY A 124 -30.69 52.79 -13.85
C GLY A 124 -30.47 54.07 -14.68
N ALA A 125 -31.53 54.47 -15.37
CA ALA A 125 -32.04 55.83 -15.56
C ALA A 125 -31.14 56.92 -16.19
N TYR A 126 -31.55 57.37 -17.40
CA TYR A 126 -31.37 58.74 -17.88
C TYR A 126 -32.55 59.19 -18.80
N PHE A 127 -33.24 60.26 -18.38
CA PHE A 127 -34.09 61.25 -19.11
C PHE A 127 -35.57 60.98 -19.48
N THR A 128 -36.46 61.34 -18.53
CA THR A 128 -37.46 62.44 -18.56
C THR A 128 -38.06 63.00 -19.87
N GLN A 129 -39.40 62.80 -20.00
CA GLN A 129 -40.47 63.75 -20.41
C GLN A 129 -40.66 64.20 -21.88
N GLY A 130 -41.73 63.70 -22.48
CA GLY A 130 -42.47 64.29 -23.61
C GLY A 130 -43.80 63.56 -23.87
N MET A 131 -44.94 64.15 -23.46
CA MET A 131 -46.32 63.71 -23.76
C MET A 131 -46.71 64.04 -25.24
N PRO A 132 -47.98 63.91 -25.69
CA PRO A 132 -48.79 62.70 -25.98
C PRO A 132 -49.45 62.76 -27.40
N ASN A 133 -49.89 61.65 -28.05
CA ASN A 133 -51.14 61.68 -28.86
C ASN A 133 -51.68 60.33 -29.37
N GLN A 134 -53.00 60.36 -29.59
CA GLN A 134 -54.05 59.43 -30.00
C GLN A 134 -53.85 58.60 -31.29
N GLY A 135 -54.56 57.47 -31.39
CA GLY A 135 -54.88 56.80 -32.66
C GLY A 135 -55.73 55.52 -32.50
N PHE A 136 -56.96 55.57 -33.01
CA PHE A 136 -58.00 54.53 -33.02
C PHE A 136 -57.73 53.37 -34.03
N TYR A 137 -58.70 52.44 -34.13
CA TYR A 137 -58.93 51.32 -35.11
C TYR A 137 -58.64 49.92 -34.56
N GLN A 138 -59.63 49.17 -34.04
CA GLN A 138 -60.69 48.36 -34.69
C GLN A 138 -60.25 46.96 -35.20
N GLN A 139 -61.03 45.94 -34.77
CA GLN A 139 -61.47 44.69 -35.44
C GLN A 139 -60.45 43.89 -36.29
N THR A 140 -60.33 42.55 -36.26
CA THR A 140 -61.31 41.44 -36.29
C THR A 140 -60.44 40.15 -36.20
N GLN A 141 -60.78 39.10 -35.45
CA GLN A 141 -61.42 37.84 -35.93
C GLN A 141 -60.68 37.20 -37.13
N GLN A 142 -60.41 35.90 -37.29
CA GLN A 142 -60.85 34.63 -36.67
C GLN A 142 -60.28 33.47 -37.54
N HIS A 143 -60.44 32.22 -37.10
CA HIS A 143 -60.60 31.00 -37.92
C HIS A 143 -59.35 30.37 -38.60
N MET A 144 -59.12 29.04 -38.65
CA MET A 144 -59.97 27.86 -38.42
C MET A 144 -59.19 26.68 -37.80
N MET A 145 -59.91 25.96 -36.94
CA MET A 145 -59.88 24.52 -36.59
C MET A 145 -58.55 23.76 -36.50
#